data_AF-A0A6M3ZMR1-F1
#
_entry.id   AF-A0A6M3ZMR1-F1
#
_cell.length_a   1.000
_cell.length_b   1.000
_cell.length_c   1.000
_cell.angle_alpha   90.00
_cell.angle_beta   90.00
_cell.angle_gamma   90.00
#
_symmetry.space_group_name_H-M   'P 1'
#
loop_
_entity.id
_entity.type
_entity.pdbx_description
1 polymer ?
#
loop_
_entity_poly.entity_id
_entity_poly.type
_entity_poly.pdbx_seq_one_letter_code
_entity_poly.pdbx_strand_id
1 'polypeptide(L)'
;MSTKADKLTAVTLFVFRANGQLIEWGNHFSEPHGLTSARWQVLGAIAMASEQLSIPQIAATMGVTRQGVLKQINLLVDESLVEPLPNPTHRRSPLYALTAKGKTAYEALADRWRKHVQQICSEFTVADLDAAIRVLSAISEVHTSNL
;
A
#
# COMPACT_ATOMS: atom_id res chain seq x y z
N MET A 1 -26.01 -22.22 -13.79
CA MET A 1 -25.53 -20.81 -13.89
C MET A 1 -25.00 -20.41 -12.52
N SER A 2 -23.85 -19.72 -12.45
CA SER A 2 -23.27 -19.25 -11.18
C SER A 2 -24.08 -18.04 -10.68
N THR A 3 -24.44 -18.05 -9.39
CA THR A 3 -25.21 -16.97 -8.75
C THR A 3 -24.34 -15.73 -8.50
N LYS A 4 -24.97 -14.59 -8.17
CA LYS A 4 -24.23 -13.39 -7.73
C LYS A 4 -23.37 -13.66 -6.49
N ALA A 5 -23.87 -14.48 -5.55
CA ALA A 5 -23.14 -14.88 -4.36
C ALA A 5 -21.89 -15.68 -4.71
N ASP A 6 -22.00 -16.68 -5.60
CA ASP A 6 -20.86 -17.49 -6.04
C ASP A 6 -19.76 -16.64 -6.70
N LYS A 7 -20.16 -15.65 -7.51
CA LYS A 7 -19.21 -14.72 -8.13
C LYS A 7 -18.53 -13.82 -7.10
N LEU A 8 -19.27 -13.32 -6.11
CA LEU A 8 -18.70 -12.50 -5.04
C LEU A 8 -17.70 -13.29 -4.18
N THR A 9 -18.03 -14.54 -3.85
CA THR A 9 -17.09 -15.47 -3.17
C THR A 9 -15.84 -15.69 -4.02
N ALA A 10 -15.99 -15.94 -5.32
CA ALA A 10 -14.87 -16.15 -6.22
C ALA A 10 -13.94 -14.91 -6.26
N VAL A 11 -14.49 -13.71 -6.45
CA VAL A 11 -13.71 -12.45 -6.44
C VAL A 11 -12.93 -12.31 -5.13
N THR A 12 -13.57 -12.55 -3.99
CA THR A 12 -12.90 -12.46 -2.68
C THR A 12 -11.70 -13.42 -2.58
N LEU A 13 -11.86 -14.67 -3.02
CA LEU A 13 -10.76 -15.64 -3.03
C LEU A 13 -9.63 -15.25 -4.00
N PHE A 14 -9.98 -14.70 -5.17
CA PHE A 14 -8.99 -14.17 -6.11
C PHE A 14 -8.23 -12.98 -5.54
N VAL A 15 -8.88 -12.10 -4.78
CA VAL A 15 -8.21 -11.00 -4.07
C VAL A 15 -7.18 -11.54 -3.08
N PHE A 16 -7.52 -12.53 -2.25
CA PHE A 16 -6.57 -13.10 -1.29
C PHE A 16 -5.37 -13.74 -1.97
N ARG A 17 -5.61 -14.52 -3.03
CA ARG A 17 -4.54 -15.16 -3.80
C ARG A 17 -3.64 -14.12 -4.48
N ALA A 18 -4.25 -13.16 -5.18
CA ALA A 18 -3.52 -12.10 -5.88
C ALA A 18 -2.71 -11.25 -4.90
N ASN A 19 -3.29 -10.89 -3.75
CA ASN A 19 -2.57 -10.16 -2.70
C ASN A 19 -1.34 -10.95 -2.22
N GLY A 20 -1.48 -12.24 -1.92
CA GLY A 20 -0.34 -13.08 -1.53
C GLY A 20 0.77 -13.09 -2.58
N GLN A 21 0.40 -13.24 -3.86
CA GLN A 21 1.35 -13.22 -4.98
C GLN A 21 2.02 -11.84 -5.15
N LEU A 22 1.26 -10.76 -5.02
CA LEU A 22 1.78 -9.39 -5.10
C LEU A 22 2.72 -9.05 -3.94
N ILE A 23 2.44 -9.52 -2.73
CA ILE A 23 3.33 -9.33 -1.58
C ILE A 23 4.65 -10.06 -1.80
N GLU A 24 4.61 -11.32 -2.27
CA GLU A 24 5.83 -12.08 -2.50
C GLU A 24 6.65 -11.51 -3.66
N TRP A 25 5.99 -11.24 -4.79
CA TRP A 25 6.62 -10.56 -5.92
C TRP A 25 7.20 -9.20 -5.50
N GLY A 26 6.46 -8.43 -4.70
CA GLY A 26 6.87 -7.13 -4.21
C GLY A 26 8.09 -7.19 -3.27
N ASN A 27 8.30 -8.30 -2.57
CA ASN A 27 9.50 -8.51 -1.75
C ASN A 27 10.72 -8.63 -2.66
N HIS A 28 10.67 -9.51 -3.66
CA HIS A 28 11.72 -9.61 -4.68
C HIS A 28 11.89 -8.32 -5.48
N PHE A 29 10.80 -7.58 -5.68
CA PHE A 29 10.84 -6.30 -6.35
C PHE A 29 11.59 -5.28 -5.48
N SER A 30 11.32 -5.20 -4.19
CA SER A 30 11.90 -4.17 -3.32
C SER A 30 13.28 -4.53 -2.74
N GLU A 31 13.66 -5.80 -2.77
CA GLU A 31 14.91 -6.33 -2.23
C GLU A 31 16.18 -5.61 -2.71
N PRO A 32 16.37 -5.27 -4.01
CA PRO A 32 17.57 -4.54 -4.47
C PRO A 32 17.76 -3.16 -3.82
N HIS A 33 16.71 -2.61 -3.21
CA HIS A 33 16.73 -1.34 -2.48
C HIS A 33 16.74 -1.54 -0.95
N GLY A 34 16.99 -2.77 -0.47
CA GLY A 34 17.01 -3.10 0.96
C GLY A 34 15.63 -3.05 1.63
N LEU A 35 14.56 -3.13 0.82
CA LEU A 35 13.19 -2.97 1.28
C LEU A 35 12.39 -4.28 1.13
N THR A 36 11.22 -4.30 1.75
CA THR A 36 10.19 -5.34 1.61
C THR A 36 8.92 -4.71 1.07
N SER A 37 7.95 -5.53 0.62
CA SER A 37 6.62 -5.04 0.21
C SER A 37 5.97 -4.18 1.27
N ALA A 38 6.04 -4.61 2.54
CA ALA A 38 5.42 -3.88 3.65
C ALA A 38 6.06 -2.52 3.87
N ARG A 39 7.40 -2.42 3.78
CA ARG A 39 8.10 -1.14 3.90
C ARG A 39 7.84 -0.24 2.70
N TRP A 40 7.80 -0.81 1.50
CA TRP A 40 7.49 -0.08 0.28
C TRP A 40 6.07 0.50 0.32
N GLN A 41 5.07 -0.26 0.80
CA GLN A 41 3.72 0.21 1.02
C GLN A 41 3.68 1.40 1.99
N VAL A 42 4.39 1.33 3.12
CA VAL A 42 4.45 2.45 4.08
C VAL A 42 5.12 3.69 3.48
N LEU A 43 6.24 3.53 2.77
CA LEU A 43 6.90 4.64 2.07
C LEU A 43 5.99 5.26 1.01
N GLY A 44 5.26 4.44 0.24
CA GLY A 44 4.30 4.88 -0.75
C GLY A 44 3.14 5.65 -0.13
N ALA A 45 2.62 5.21 1.01
CA ALA A 45 1.55 5.89 1.72
C ALA A 45 1.95 7.32 2.10
N ILE A 46 3.16 7.48 2.64
CA ILE A 46 3.71 8.78 3.04
C ILE A 46 4.02 9.63 1.80
N ALA A 47 4.60 9.04 0.75
CA ALA A 47 4.99 9.77 -0.46
C ALA A 47 3.81 10.29 -1.30
N MET A 48 2.70 9.54 -1.34
CA MET A 48 1.53 9.87 -2.14
C MET A 48 0.53 10.76 -1.41
N ALA A 49 0.67 10.92 -0.09
CA ALA A 49 -0.22 11.75 0.69
C ALA A 49 0.00 13.24 0.40
N SER A 50 -1.09 14.00 0.32
CA SER A 50 -1.04 15.46 0.21
C SER A 50 -0.58 16.13 1.52
N GLU A 51 -0.71 15.44 2.64
CA GLU A 51 -0.35 15.89 4.00
C GLU A 51 0.36 14.76 4.76
N GLN A 52 1.13 15.10 5.79
CA GLN A 52 1.82 14.07 6.59
C GLN A 52 0.82 13.21 7.37
N LEU A 53 1.06 11.90 7.38
CA LEU A 53 0.13 10.91 7.94
C LEU A 53 0.62 10.40 9.30
N SER A 54 -0.34 10.14 10.19
CA SER A 54 -0.14 9.35 11.40
C SER A 54 -0.23 7.84 11.12
N ILE A 55 0.24 7.00 12.04
CA ILE A 55 0.14 5.53 11.92
C ILE A 55 -1.30 5.05 11.62
N PRO A 56 -2.35 5.51 12.32
CA PRO A 56 -3.73 5.13 11.99
C PRO A 56 -4.14 5.49 10.57
N GLN A 57 -3.71 6.65 10.06
CA GLN A 57 -4.02 7.08 8.70
C GLN A 57 -3.27 6.24 7.67
N ILE A 58 -1.97 5.97 7.87
CA ILE A 58 -1.18 5.07 7.00
C ILE A 58 -1.81 3.67 6.96
N ALA A 59 -2.23 3.15 8.11
CA ALA A 59 -2.89 1.85 8.22
C ALA A 59 -4.19 1.79 7.41
N ALA A 60 -5.01 2.84 7.49
CA ALA A 60 -6.24 2.97 6.72
C ALA A 60 -5.96 3.07 5.21
N THR A 61 -4.98 3.88 4.79
CA THR A 61 -4.60 4.04 3.38
C THR A 61 -4.13 2.72 2.75
N MET A 62 -3.38 1.91 3.50
CA MET A 62 -2.77 0.67 2.98
C MET A 62 -3.58 -0.60 3.29
N GLY A 63 -4.71 -0.51 3.99
CA GLY A 63 -5.53 -1.67 4.34
C GLY A 63 -4.82 -2.67 5.26
N VAL A 64 -3.92 -2.19 6.13
CA VAL A 64 -3.12 -3.02 7.04
C VAL A 64 -3.36 -2.64 8.50
N THR A 65 -2.92 -3.47 9.44
CA THR A 65 -3.12 -3.21 10.87
C THR A 65 -2.21 -2.07 11.36
N ARG A 66 -2.68 -1.31 12.36
CA ARG A 66 -1.89 -0.26 13.02
C ARG A 66 -0.59 -0.79 13.62
N GLN A 67 -0.62 -1.98 14.20
CA GLN A 67 0.57 -2.66 14.73
C GLN A 67 1.56 -3.03 13.62
N GLY A 68 1.06 -3.49 12.47
CA GLY A 68 1.88 -3.75 11.28
C GLY A 68 2.59 -2.49 10.80
N VAL A 69 1.86 -1.38 10.67
CA VAL A 69 2.45 -0.09 10.28
C VAL A 69 3.46 0.40 11.30
N LEU A 70 3.12 0.38 12.60
CA LEU A 70 4.03 0.81 13.66
C LEU A 70 5.35 0.04 13.60
N LYS A 71 5.30 -1.29 13.40
CA LYS A 71 6.49 -2.12 13.25
C LYS A 71 7.35 -1.65 12.06
N GLN A 72 6.74 -1.38 10.91
CA GLN A 72 7.50 -0.93 9.73
C GLN A 72 8.05 0.49 9.90
N ILE A 73 7.27 1.39 10.47
CA ILE A 73 7.68 2.78 10.73
C ILE A 73 8.91 2.81 11.65
N ASN A 74 8.92 2.04 12.73
CA ASN A 74 10.07 2.01 13.64
C ASN A 74 11.36 1.59 12.89
N LEU A 75 11.27 0.55 12.06
CA LEU A 75 12.42 0.10 11.26
C LEU A 75 12.85 1.16 10.23
N LEU A 76 11.90 1.83 9.58
CA LEU A 76 12.19 2.90 8.61
C LEU A 76 12.80 4.14 9.27
N VAL A 77 12.45 4.44 10.53
CA VAL A 77 13.07 5.49 11.33
C VAL A 77 14.49 5.10 11.71
N ASP A 78 14.71 3.87 12.19
CA ASP A 78 16.05 3.37 12.51
C ASP A 78 16.98 3.40 11.28
N GLU A 79 16.43 3.15 10.09
CA GLU A 79 17.15 3.21 8.81
C GLU A 79 17.26 4.65 8.23
N SER A 80 16.73 5.66 8.93
CA SER A 80 16.71 7.07 8.52
C SER A 80 16.00 7.32 7.19
N LEU A 81 15.00 6.51 6.85
CA LEU A 81 14.15 6.66 5.66
C LEU A 81 12.89 7.49 5.96
N VAL A 82 12.42 7.44 7.20
CA VAL A 82 11.25 8.16 7.68
C VAL A 82 11.64 8.93 8.93
N GLU A 83 11.03 10.11 9.14
CA GLU A 83 11.18 10.87 10.38
C GLU A 83 9.81 11.19 11.01
N PRO A 84 9.71 11.11 12.35
CA PRO A 84 8.51 11.57 13.06
C PRO A 84 8.49 13.09 13.15
N LEU A 85 7.30 13.66 12.95
CA LEU A 85 7.01 15.08 13.10
C LEU A 85 6.00 15.30 14.23
N PRO A 86 6.05 16.46 14.90
CA PRO A 86 5.05 16.83 15.90
C PRO A 86 3.63 16.81 15.30
N ASN A 87 2.69 16.24 16.05
CA ASN A 87 1.28 16.35 15.74
C ASN A 87 0.62 17.37 16.69
N PRO A 88 0.23 18.56 16.21
CA PRO A 88 -0.35 19.61 17.06
C PRO A 88 -1.70 19.19 17.66
N THR A 89 -2.44 18.32 16.97
CA THR A 89 -3.76 17.84 17.41
C THR A 89 -3.65 16.67 18.39
N HIS A 90 -2.64 15.80 18.23
CA HIS A 90 -2.49 14.58 19.03
C HIS A 90 -1.03 14.24 19.37
N ARG A 91 -0.51 14.77 20.48
CA ARG A 91 0.91 14.61 20.88
C ARG A 91 1.45 13.18 20.92
N ARG A 92 0.61 12.18 21.26
CA ARG A 92 0.99 10.75 21.33
C ARG A 92 0.91 10.03 19.98
N SER A 93 0.51 10.72 18.92
CA SER A 93 0.37 10.18 17.57
C SER A 93 1.12 11.06 16.58
N PRO A 94 2.46 10.92 16.48
CA PRO A 94 3.27 11.69 15.54
C PRO A 94 2.75 11.57 14.10
N LEU A 95 3.03 12.59 13.31
CA LEU A 95 2.94 12.51 11.86
C LEU A 95 4.27 12.01 11.31
N TYR A 96 4.31 11.51 10.08
CA TYR A 96 5.53 10.96 9.49
C TYR A 96 5.79 11.55 8.12
N ALA A 97 7.06 11.83 7.84
CA ALA A 97 7.54 12.30 6.54
C ALA A 97 8.71 11.44 6.06
N LEU A 98 8.91 11.39 4.74
CA LEU A 98 10.13 10.81 4.18
C LEU A 98 11.30 11.76 4.40
N THR A 99 12.44 11.22 4.83
CA THR A 99 13.70 11.96 4.78
C THR A 99 14.16 12.09 3.32
N ALA A 100 15.23 12.86 3.06
CA ALA A 100 15.86 12.90 1.73
C ALA A 100 16.27 11.49 1.26
N LYS A 101 16.85 10.68 2.15
CA LYS A 101 17.22 9.28 1.87
C LYS A 101 15.99 8.42 1.55
N GLY A 102 14.92 8.57 2.33
CA GLY A 102 13.65 7.88 2.10
C GLY A 102 13.01 8.23 0.76
N LYS A 103 13.03 9.51 0.40
CA LYS A 103 12.53 9.99 -0.88
C LYS A 103 13.30 9.39 -2.05
N THR A 104 14.63 9.39 -2.01
CA THR A 104 15.47 8.74 -3.04
C THR A 104 15.19 7.24 -3.16
N ALA A 105 15.05 6.54 -2.03
CA ALA A 105 14.74 5.11 -2.03
C ALA A 105 13.35 4.82 -2.66
N TYR A 106 12.35 5.62 -2.30
CA TYR A 106 11.01 5.52 -2.88
C TYR A 106 10.98 5.84 -4.37
N GLU A 107 11.65 6.91 -4.80
CA GLU A 107 11.70 7.32 -6.21
C GLU A 107 12.33 6.24 -7.09
N ALA A 108 13.40 5.59 -6.63
CA ALA A 108 14.02 4.48 -7.35
C ALA A 108 13.06 3.30 -7.56
N LEU A 109 12.27 2.95 -6.53
CA LEU A 109 11.22 1.91 -6.64
C LEU A 109 10.06 2.35 -7.53
N ALA A 110 9.63 3.60 -7.43
CA ALA A 110 8.55 4.16 -8.24
C ALA A 110 8.92 4.17 -9.74
N ASP A 111 10.18 4.49 -10.06
CA ASP A 111 10.69 4.45 -11.43
C ASP A 111 10.73 3.03 -11.98
N ARG A 112 11.18 2.08 -11.16
CA ARG A 112 11.16 0.66 -11.55
C ARG A 112 9.72 0.17 -11.72
N TRP A 113 8.80 0.63 -10.87
CA TRP A 113 7.37 0.26 -10.96
C TRP A 113 6.78 0.79 -12.26
N ARG A 114 7.07 2.05 -12.62
CA ARG A 114 6.62 2.65 -13.88
C ARG A 114 7.08 1.85 -15.11
N LYS A 115 8.32 1.38 -15.11
CA LYS A 115 8.85 0.52 -16.19
C LYS A 115 8.15 -0.84 -16.21
N HIS A 116 7.95 -1.44 -15.04
CA HIS A 116 7.28 -2.73 -14.92
C HIS A 116 5.82 -2.66 -15.42
N VAL A 117 5.04 -1.65 -15.00
CA VAL A 117 3.64 -1.51 -15.44
C VAL A 117 3.54 -1.26 -16.94
N GLN A 118 4.47 -0.52 -17.56
CA GLN A 118 4.52 -0.37 -19.02
C GLN A 118 4.73 -1.69 -19.76
N GLN A 119 5.42 -2.66 -19.14
CA GLN A 119 5.66 -3.97 -19.74
C GLN A 119 4.44 -4.89 -19.64
N ILE A 120 3.67 -4.78 -18.56
CA ILE A 120 2.53 -5.67 -18.30
C ILE A 120 1.18 -5.06 -18.67
N CYS A 121 1.09 -3.74 -18.94
CA CYS A 121 -0.21 -3.10 -19.17
C CYS A 121 -0.90 -3.56 -20.45
N SER A 122 -0.17 -4.11 -21.43
CA SER A 122 -0.75 -4.70 -22.64
C SER A 122 -1.61 -5.94 -22.36
N GLU A 123 -1.42 -6.59 -21.22
CA GLU A 123 -2.20 -7.77 -20.82
C GLU A 123 -3.62 -7.41 -20.34
N PHE A 124 -3.92 -6.12 -20.16
CA PHE A 124 -5.17 -5.65 -19.57
C PHE A 124 -5.85 -4.61 -20.44
N THR A 125 -7.18 -4.70 -20.54
CA THR A 125 -7.98 -3.62 -21.12
C THR A 125 -8.26 -2.56 -20.06
N VAL A 126 -8.44 -1.31 -20.49
CA VAL A 126 -8.87 -0.21 -19.60
C VAL A 126 -10.20 -0.55 -18.93
N ALA A 127 -11.14 -1.15 -19.68
CA ALA A 127 -12.44 -1.54 -19.16
C ALA A 127 -12.36 -2.60 -18.04
N ASP A 128 -11.45 -3.57 -18.16
CA ASP A 128 -11.24 -4.58 -17.12
C ASP A 128 -10.62 -3.97 -15.86
N LEU A 129 -9.66 -3.04 -16.01
CA LEU A 129 -9.05 -2.33 -14.89
C LEU A 129 -10.06 -1.42 -14.18
N ASP A 130 -10.87 -0.68 -14.92
CA ASP A 130 -11.94 0.17 -14.35
C ASP A 130 -12.99 -0.68 -13.62
N ALA A 131 -13.36 -1.83 -14.19
CA ALA A 131 -14.27 -2.77 -13.54
C ALA A 131 -13.66 -3.35 -12.25
N ALA A 132 -12.38 -3.71 -12.26
CA ALA A 132 -11.67 -4.19 -11.08
C ALA A 132 -11.63 -3.12 -9.99
N ILE A 133 -11.23 -1.88 -10.32
CA ILE A 133 -11.21 -0.75 -9.37
C ILE A 133 -12.59 -0.57 -8.75
N ARG A 134 -13.65 -0.48 -9.56
CA ARG A 134 -15.02 -0.28 -9.07
C ARG A 134 -15.48 -1.40 -8.14
N VAL A 135 -15.22 -2.67 -8.49
CA VAL A 135 -15.65 -3.82 -7.68
C VAL A 135 -14.86 -3.88 -6.36
N LEU A 136 -13.54 -3.68 -6.41
CA LEU A 136 -12.69 -3.72 -5.21
C LEU A 136 -13.02 -2.58 -4.25
N SER A 137 -13.27 -1.37 -4.75
CA SER A 137 -13.74 -0.24 -3.93
C SER A 137 -15.06 -0.55 -3.25
N ALA A 138 -16.05 -1.07 -3.99
CA ALA A 138 -17.34 -1.44 -3.42
C ALA A 138 -17.22 -2.55 -2.35
N ILE A 139 -16.34 -3.54 -2.55
CA ILE A 139 -16.05 -4.55 -1.52
C ILE A 139 -15.47 -3.90 -0.27
N SER A 140 -14.52 -2.97 -0.41
CA SER A 140 -13.90 -2.27 0.72
C SER A 140 -14.92 -1.44 1.52
N GLU A 141 -15.77 -0.67 0.84
CA GLU A 141 -16.78 0.21 1.44
C GLU A 141 -17.79 -0.57 2.30
N VAL A 142 -18.31 -1.70 1.78
CA VAL A 142 -19.30 -2.53 2.48
C VAL A 142 -18.76 -3.10 3.82
N HIS A 143 -17.45 -3.29 3.93
CA HIS A 143 -16.81 -3.79 5.16
C HIS A 143 -16.29 -2.67 6.07
N THR A 144 -16.03 -1.48 5.52
CA THR A 144 -15.57 -0.32 6.31
C THR A 144 -16.73 0.36 7.04
N SER A 145 -17.96 0.31 6.50
CA SER A 145 -19.16 0.82 7.18
C SER A 145 -19.66 -0.04 8.35
N ASN A 146 -19.06 -1.21 8.58
CA ASN A 146 -19.43 -2.16 9.64
C ASN A 146 -18.40 -2.22 10.79
N LEU A 147 -17.46 -1.27 10.84
CA LEU A 147 -16.49 -1.06 11.93
C LEU A 147 -16.66 0.34 12.52
#